data_AF-A0A952GXA5-F1
#
_entry.id   AF-A0A952GXA5-F1
#
_cell.length_a   1.000
_cell.length_b   1.000
_cell.length_c   1.000
_cell.angle_alpha   90.00
_cell.angle_beta   90.00
_cell.angle_gamma   90.00
#
_symmetry.space_group_name_H-M   'P 1'
#
loop_
_entity.id
_entity.type
_entity.pdbx_description
1 polymer ?
#
loop_
_entity_poly.entity_id
_entity_poly.type
_entity_poly.pdbx_seq_one_letter_code
_entity_poly.pdbx_strand_id
1 'polypeptide(L)'
;MSKPAAGSWISTWLEAWAVAADAGVVIALRSAKLAAGGAEGAAEFWLMVNEKAAAMALLQTTLLTGNLGRNPRVIADRAIAHVGRKVRANRKRLGG
;
A
#
# COMPACT_ATOMS: atom_id res chain seq x y z
N MET A 1 4.06 -10.01 -28.11
CA MET A 1 5.37 -9.81 -27.43
C MET A 1 5.14 -9.86 -25.93
N SER A 2 5.36 -11.00 -25.30
CA SER A 2 5.22 -11.17 -23.85
C SER A 2 6.50 -10.66 -23.16
N LYS A 3 6.36 -9.68 -22.28
CA LYS A 3 7.44 -9.05 -21.52
C LYS A 3 8.18 -10.10 -20.67
N PRO A 4 9.53 -10.09 -20.60
CA PRO A 4 10.25 -11.16 -19.92
C PRO A 4 9.94 -11.15 -18.42
N ALA A 5 9.62 -12.33 -17.86
CA ALA A 5 9.57 -12.55 -16.44
C ALA A 5 10.98 -12.92 -15.96
N ALA A 6 11.70 -11.99 -15.34
CA ALA A 6 12.91 -12.31 -14.59
C ALA A 6 13.32 -11.18 -13.62
N GLY A 7 12.46 -10.86 -12.66
CA GLY A 7 12.99 -10.35 -11.38
C GLY A 7 13.54 -11.52 -10.58
N SER A 8 14.55 -11.32 -9.75
CA SER A 8 14.89 -12.30 -8.72
C SER A 8 14.08 -12.02 -7.45
N TRP A 9 14.02 -12.96 -6.51
CA TRP A 9 13.47 -12.67 -5.18
C TRP A 9 14.18 -11.50 -4.48
N ILE A 10 15.45 -11.23 -4.82
CA ILE A 10 16.19 -10.07 -4.32
C ILE A 10 15.56 -8.76 -4.82
N SER A 11 15.18 -8.68 -6.10
CA SER A 11 14.49 -7.48 -6.63
C SER A 11 13.13 -7.25 -5.96
N THR A 12 12.35 -8.32 -5.78
CA THR A 12 11.08 -8.28 -5.04
C THR A 12 11.29 -7.78 -3.61
N TRP A 13 12.35 -8.24 -2.94
CA TRP A 13 12.70 -7.84 -1.58
C TRP A 13 13.12 -6.36 -1.50
N LEU A 14 13.95 -5.88 -2.44
CA LEU A 14 14.34 -4.47 -2.51
C LEU A 14 13.13 -3.55 -2.75
N GLU A 15 12.20 -3.95 -3.63
CA GLU A 15 10.95 -3.22 -3.84
C GLU A 15 10.09 -3.18 -2.58
N ALA A 16 10.00 -4.30 -1.84
CA ALA A 16 9.26 -4.34 -0.58
C ALA A 16 9.86 -3.39 0.46
N TRP A 17 11.19 -3.30 0.56
CA TRP A 17 11.87 -2.35 1.46
C TRP A 17 11.64 -0.90 1.08
N ALA A 18 11.63 -0.57 -0.21
CA ALA A 18 11.29 0.77 -0.66
C ALA A 18 9.85 1.15 -0.26
N VAL A 19 8.89 0.23 -0.42
CA VAL A 19 7.50 0.44 0.03
C VAL A 19 7.42 0.57 1.55
N ALA A 20 8.20 -0.19 2.31
CA ALA A 20 8.24 -0.09 3.77
C ALA A 20 8.79 1.27 4.24
N ALA A 21 9.83 1.79 3.59
CA ALA A 21 10.37 3.11 3.88
C ALA A 21 9.33 4.22 3.61
N ASP A 22 8.62 4.16 2.47
CA ASP A 22 7.53 5.10 2.19
C ASP A 22 6.39 5.00 3.21
N ALA A 23 6.09 3.78 3.68
CA ALA A 23 5.06 3.55 4.69
C ALA A 23 5.44 4.17 6.03
N GLY A 24 6.71 4.07 6.44
CA GLY A 24 7.23 4.74 7.64
C GLY A 24 7.01 6.26 7.60
N VAL A 25 7.27 6.89 6.45
CA VAL A 25 7.01 8.33 6.26
C VAL A 25 5.52 8.65 6.36
N VAL A 26 4.65 7.86 5.71
CA VAL A 26 3.19 8.04 5.80
C VAL A 26 2.70 7.93 7.24
N ILE A 27 3.21 6.96 8.01
CA ILE A 27 2.86 6.78 9.43
C ILE A 27 3.29 8.02 10.22
N ALA A 28 4.52 8.49 10.05
CA ALA A 28 5.02 9.67 10.75
C ALA A 28 4.16 10.92 10.45
N LEU A 29 3.85 11.17 9.17
CA LEU A 29 3.03 12.31 8.76
C LEU A 29 1.58 12.22 9.29
N ARG A 30 0.99 11.03 9.30
CA ARG A 30 -0.35 10.80 9.89
C ARG A 30 -0.36 11.02 11.38
N SER A 31 0.65 10.50 12.09
CA SER A 31 0.79 10.73 13.53
C SER A 31 0.92 12.22 13.84
N ALA A 32 1.73 12.96 13.08
CA ALA A 32 1.85 14.40 13.23
C ALA A 32 0.52 15.13 12.97
N LYS A 33 -0.19 14.78 11.90
CA LYS A 33 -1.48 15.39 11.53
C LYS A 33 -2.59 15.10 12.55
N LEU A 34 -2.62 13.89 13.10
CA LEU A 34 -3.54 13.52 14.19
C LEU A 34 -3.18 14.24 15.49
N ALA A 35 -1.89 14.32 15.85
CA ALA A 35 -1.44 14.99 17.06
C ALA A 35 -1.70 16.51 17.04
N ALA A 36 -1.65 17.13 15.85
CA ALA A 36 -2.04 18.52 15.66
C ALA A 36 -3.55 18.77 15.93
N GLY A 37 -4.38 17.72 15.81
CA GLY A 37 -5.81 17.79 16.09
C GLY A 37 -6.61 18.63 15.08
N GLY A 38 -7.76 19.14 15.52
CA GLY A 38 -8.63 20.00 14.72
C GLY A 38 -9.36 19.28 13.56
N ALA A 39 -10.01 20.07 12.72
CA ALA A 39 -10.82 19.57 11.60
C ALA A 39 -9.99 18.77 10.58
N GLU A 40 -8.74 19.17 10.34
CA GLU A 40 -7.84 18.47 9.42
C GLU A 40 -7.40 17.10 9.93
N GLY A 41 -7.11 16.98 11.23
CA GLY A 41 -6.80 15.70 11.87
C GLY A 41 -7.99 14.75 11.82
N ALA A 42 -9.21 15.26 12.08
CA ALA A 42 -10.44 14.48 11.95
C ALA A 42 -10.72 14.02 10.51
N ALA A 43 -10.49 14.89 9.52
CA ALA A 43 -10.61 14.53 8.10
C ALA A 43 -9.62 13.43 7.71
N GLU A 44 -8.35 13.52 8.15
CA GLU A 44 -7.36 12.47 7.91
C GLU A 44 -7.74 11.15 8.60
N PHE A 45 -8.27 11.21 9.82
CA PHE A 45 -8.80 10.04 10.53
C PHE A 45 -9.88 9.32 9.71
N TRP A 46 -10.90 10.05 9.25
CA TRP A 46 -11.98 9.45 8.47
C TRP A 46 -11.51 8.90 7.13
N LEU A 47 -10.59 9.60 6.46
CA LEU A 47 -9.96 9.10 5.24
C LEU A 47 -9.23 7.77 5.52
N MET A 48 -8.45 7.69 6.60
CA MET A 48 -7.76 6.47 7.01
C MET A 48 -8.68 5.29 7.30
N VAL A 49 -9.86 5.54 7.89
CA VAL A 49 -10.86 4.51 8.17
C VAL A 49 -11.46 4.01 6.86
N ASN A 50 -11.84 4.91 5.96
CA ASN A 50 -12.39 4.56 4.65
C ASN A 50 -11.39 3.75 3.80
N GLU A 51 -10.11 4.12 3.83
CA GLU A 51 -9.05 3.36 3.16
C GLU A 51 -8.94 1.92 3.71
N LYS A 52 -9.00 1.74 5.03
CA LYS A 52 -8.93 0.40 5.66
C LYS A 52 -10.16 -0.44 5.34
N ALA A 53 -11.36 0.16 5.38
CA ALA A 53 -12.60 -0.51 5.03
C ALA A 53 -12.59 -0.96 3.56
N ALA A 54 -12.15 -0.10 2.63
CA ALA A 54 -12.02 -0.44 1.22
C ALA A 54 -10.98 -1.55 0.99
N ALA A 55 -9.85 -1.51 1.70
CA ALA A 55 -8.83 -2.57 1.61
C ALA A 55 -9.34 -3.92 2.13
N MET A 56 -10.10 -3.94 3.23
CA MET A 56 -10.73 -5.16 3.75
C MET A 56 -11.74 -5.74 2.76
N ALA A 57 -12.59 -4.90 2.16
CA ALA A 57 -13.54 -5.35 1.14
C ALA A 57 -12.82 -5.91 -0.10
N LEU A 58 -11.76 -5.25 -0.56
CA LEU A 58 -10.93 -5.75 -1.66
C LEU A 58 -10.27 -7.09 -1.33
N LEU A 59 -9.78 -7.27 -0.10
CA LEU A 59 -9.17 -8.51 0.34
C LEU A 59 -10.20 -9.65 0.37
N GLN A 60 -11.38 -9.43 0.96
CA GLN A 60 -12.45 -10.42 1.01
C GLN A 60 -12.89 -10.84 -0.40
N THR A 61 -13.11 -9.88 -1.30
CA THR A 61 -13.48 -10.18 -2.69
C THR A 61 -12.38 -10.93 -3.43
N THR A 62 -11.11 -10.57 -3.25
CA THR A 62 -9.97 -11.25 -3.88
C THR A 62 -9.81 -12.69 -3.37
N LEU A 63 -10.06 -12.92 -2.08
CA LEU A 63 -10.08 -14.26 -1.47
C LEU A 63 -11.23 -15.10 -2.02
N LEU A 64 -12.46 -14.57 -2.02
CA LEU A 64 -13.65 -15.27 -2.49
C LEU A 64 -13.61 -15.60 -3.99
N THR A 65 -12.93 -14.78 -4.79
CA THR A 65 -12.81 -14.98 -6.25
C THR A 65 -11.63 -15.85 -6.67
N GLY A 66 -10.76 -16.28 -5.73
CA GLY A 66 -9.57 -17.07 -6.05
C GLY A 66 -8.53 -16.32 -6.90
N ASN A 67 -8.66 -15.00 -7.02
CA ASN A 67 -7.83 -14.16 -7.89
C ASN A 67 -6.40 -13.93 -7.37
N LEU A 68 -6.04 -14.54 -6.23
CA LEU A 68 -4.67 -14.51 -5.72
C LEU A 68 -3.70 -15.19 -6.68
N GLY A 69 -4.12 -16.08 -7.59
CA GLY A 69 -3.24 -16.72 -8.57
C GLY A 69 -2.48 -17.92 -8.01
N ARG A 70 -1.57 -18.50 -8.81
CA ARG A 70 -0.92 -19.80 -8.50
C ARG A 70 0.61 -19.78 -8.39
N ASN A 71 1.28 -18.69 -8.77
CA ASN A 71 2.74 -18.56 -8.67
C ASN A 71 3.12 -17.60 -7.53
N PRO A 72 3.66 -18.09 -6.40
CA PRO A 72 3.93 -17.28 -5.21
C PRO A 72 4.73 -15.99 -5.46
N ARG A 73 5.70 -16.02 -6.38
CA ARG A 73 6.54 -14.85 -6.67
C ARG A 73 5.77 -13.77 -7.44
N VAL A 74 4.97 -14.17 -8.42
CA VAL A 74 4.12 -13.23 -9.17
C VAL A 74 3.06 -12.60 -8.25
N ILE A 75 2.58 -13.36 -7.26
CA ILE A 75 1.65 -12.86 -6.24
C ILE A 75 2.34 -11.79 -5.39
N ALA A 76 3.54 -12.07 -4.90
CA ALA A 76 4.33 -11.13 -4.12
C ALA A 76 4.60 -9.83 -4.89
N ASP A 77 5.12 -9.92 -6.12
CA ASP A 77 5.41 -8.77 -6.98
C ASP A 77 4.15 -7.90 -7.19
N ARG A 78 3.01 -8.54 -7.50
CA ARG A 78 1.74 -7.81 -7.70
C ARG A 78 1.20 -7.18 -6.42
N ALA A 79 1.32 -7.88 -5.29
CA ALA A 79 0.90 -7.37 -3.99
C ALA A 79 1.73 -6.15 -3.57
N ILE A 80 3.06 -6.24 -3.69
CA ILE A 80 4.00 -5.15 -3.42
C ILE A 80 3.72 -3.96 -4.34
N ALA A 81 3.54 -4.19 -5.64
CA ALA A 81 3.21 -3.13 -6.58
C ALA A 81 1.87 -2.46 -6.25
N HIS A 82 0.86 -3.24 -5.85
CA HIS A 82 -0.46 -2.72 -5.47
C HIS A 82 -0.37 -1.83 -4.23
N VAL A 83 0.21 -2.33 -3.14
CA VAL A 83 0.37 -1.60 -1.88
C VAL A 83 1.29 -0.38 -2.08
N GLY A 84 2.40 -0.55 -2.77
CA GLY A 84 3.37 0.51 -3.04
C GLY A 84 2.77 1.71 -3.78
N ARG A 85 1.86 1.49 -4.74
CA ARG A 85 1.14 2.59 -5.40
C ARG A 85 0.31 3.41 -4.40
N LYS A 86 -0.39 2.75 -3.49
CA LYS A 86 -1.24 3.41 -2.49
C LYS A 86 -0.40 4.16 -1.45
N VAL A 87 0.70 3.56 -0.99
CA VAL A 87 1.62 4.19 -0.03
C VAL A 87 2.27 5.43 -0.63
N ARG A 88 2.78 5.37 -1.87
CA ARG A 88 3.38 6.53 -2.56
C ARG A 88 2.38 7.66 -2.78
N ALA A 89 1.14 7.34 -3.17
CA ALA A 89 0.08 8.33 -3.31
C ALA A 89 -0.20 9.03 -1.97
N ASN A 90 -0.25 8.28 -0.87
CA ASN A 90 -0.42 8.84 0.47
C ASN A 90 0.76 9.69 0.91
N ARG A 91 2.00 9.23 0.67
CA ARG A 91 3.21 9.99 0.96
C ARG A 91 3.19 11.34 0.25
N LYS A 92 2.88 11.36 -1.04
CA LYS A 92 2.76 12.60 -1.82
C LYS A 92 1.70 13.53 -1.24
N ARG A 93 0.48 13.01 -1.01
CA ARG A 93 -0.64 13.80 -0.47
C ARG A 93 -0.34 14.41 0.91
N LEU A 94 0.37 13.68 1.77
CA LEU A 94 0.69 14.13 3.12
C LEU A 94 1.94 15.03 3.17
N GLY A 95 2.86 14.89 2.21
CA GLY A 95 4.10 15.65 2.15
C GLY A 95 4.03 16.95 1.33
N GLY A 96 3.01 17.11 0.48
CA GLY A 96 2.88 18.22 -0.49
C GLY A 96 3.04 17.75 -1.93
#